data_AF-D9WWZ4-F1
#
_entry.id   AF-D9WWZ4-F1
#
_cell.length_a   1.000
_cell.length_b   1.000
_cell.length_c   1.000
_cell.angle_alpha   90.00
_cell.angle_beta   90.00
_cell.angle_gamma   90.00
#
_symmetry.space_group_name_H-M   'P 1'
#
loop_
_entity.id
_entity.type
_entity.pdbx_description
1 polymer ?
#
loop_
_entity_poly.entity_id
_entity_poly.type
_entity_poly.pdbx_seq_one_letter_code
_entity_poly.pdbx_strand_id
1 'polypeptide(L)'
;MTATSALTPRNARSRKAGGMGRSIGVAVTPSNNGNAASTQGRDWRTLGACRTEDPDLFHPAGKTGPYLVQIRKAKAICRACPVVQQCLGWALDNREMNGVIGGMDEDERRRLLKRTRRWSAGNPERAWVQILRDRRPEFLALKAANRSVNEIAVELGTNTQTVHNVLRALEAEKTGVAA
;
A
#
# COMPACT_ATOMS: atom_id res chain seq x y z
N MET A 1 -32.90 -53.97 19.00
CA MET A 1 -34.15 -53.35 19.48
C MET A 1 -33.94 -52.85 20.90
N THR A 2 -33.70 -51.55 21.06
CA THR A 2 -34.12 -50.71 22.19
C THR A 2 -33.59 -49.30 21.91
N ALA A 3 -34.54 -48.42 21.62
CA ALA A 3 -34.32 -46.99 21.54
C ALA A 3 -34.30 -46.42 22.97
N THR A 4 -33.52 -45.38 23.21
CA THR A 4 -33.77 -44.45 24.31
C THR A 4 -33.52 -43.04 23.81
N SER A 5 -34.61 -42.30 23.66
CA SER A 5 -34.69 -40.88 23.33
C SER A 5 -34.77 -40.05 24.62
N ALA A 6 -34.16 -38.86 24.62
CA ALA A 6 -34.63 -37.63 25.28
C ALA A 6 -33.80 -36.46 24.67
N LEU A 7 -34.32 -35.55 23.82
CA LEU A 7 -35.17 -34.36 24.09
C LEU A 7 -34.71 -33.61 25.35
N THR A 8 -34.43 -32.29 25.46
CA THR A 8 -34.56 -31.03 24.68
C THR A 8 -33.82 -29.93 25.55
N PRO A 9 -33.80 -28.59 25.32
CA PRO A 9 -34.56 -27.75 24.37
C PRO A 9 -33.75 -26.71 23.58
N ARG A 10 -34.49 -26.15 22.62
CA ARG A 10 -34.26 -24.90 21.87
C ARG A 10 -34.05 -23.72 22.83
N ASN A 11 -33.12 -22.82 22.52
CA ASN A 11 -33.25 -21.43 22.97
C ASN A 11 -33.11 -20.46 21.79
N ALA A 12 -34.04 -19.51 21.79
CA ALA A 12 -34.35 -18.59 20.73
C ALA A 12 -33.45 -17.34 20.79
N ARG A 13 -33.43 -16.68 19.63
CA ARG A 13 -32.79 -15.40 19.31
C ARG A 13 -32.88 -14.37 20.44
N SER A 14 -31.80 -13.61 20.61
CA SER A 14 -31.91 -12.19 20.92
C SER A 14 -31.05 -11.39 19.95
N ARG A 15 -31.72 -10.53 19.17
CA ARG A 15 -31.08 -9.49 18.37
C ARG A 15 -30.74 -8.35 19.32
N LYS A 16 -29.51 -7.85 19.29
CA LYS A 16 -29.23 -6.47 19.69
C LYS A 16 -28.57 -5.73 18.55
N ALA A 17 -29.23 -4.64 18.18
CA ALA A 17 -28.75 -3.60 17.29
C ALA A 17 -27.97 -2.55 18.07
N GLY A 18 -27.05 -1.87 17.37
CA GLY A 18 -26.64 -0.50 17.66
C GLY A 18 -25.34 -0.33 18.45
N GLY A 19 -24.33 0.27 17.81
CA GLY A 19 -23.18 0.84 18.51
C GLY A 19 -21.98 1.16 17.63
N MET A 20 -22.08 2.28 16.90
CA MET A 20 -21.03 3.18 16.41
C MET A 20 -19.57 2.73 16.63
N GLY A 21 -18.77 2.51 15.59
CA GLY A 21 -18.20 3.60 14.81
C GLY A 21 -16.86 4.03 15.42
N ARG A 22 -15.75 3.60 14.80
CA ARG A 22 -14.43 4.25 14.83
C ARG A 22 -13.54 3.61 13.78
N SER A 23 -13.83 3.93 12.52
CA SER A 23 -12.89 3.74 11.41
C SER A 23 -11.71 4.66 11.68
N ILE A 24 -10.54 4.11 12.01
CA ILE A 24 -9.29 4.86 11.91
C ILE A 24 -9.07 5.06 10.41
N GLY A 25 -9.51 6.21 9.89
CA GLY A 25 -9.19 6.64 8.55
C GLY A 25 -7.70 6.87 8.45
N VAL A 26 -6.97 5.86 7.96
CA VAL A 26 -5.63 6.07 7.45
C VAL A 26 -5.81 6.87 6.15
N ALA A 27 -5.59 8.19 6.23
CA ALA A 27 -5.52 9.04 5.07
C ALA A 27 -4.36 8.55 4.19
N VAL A 28 -4.66 7.78 3.15
CA VAL A 28 -3.72 7.51 2.07
C VAL A 28 -3.77 8.74 1.18
N THR A 29 -2.81 9.65 1.36
CA THR A 29 -2.62 10.76 0.42
C THR A 29 -2.15 10.20 -0.93
N PRO A 30 -2.79 10.53 -2.06
CA PRO A 30 -2.27 10.14 -3.36
C PRO A 30 -0.95 10.88 -3.62
N SER A 31 0.10 10.10 -3.89
CA SER A 31 1.40 10.60 -4.35
C SER A 31 1.25 11.12 -5.78
N ASN A 32 1.15 12.43 -5.94
CA ASN A 32 1.17 13.11 -7.23
C ASN A 32 2.62 13.43 -7.64
N ASN A 33 3.10 12.80 -8.71
CA ASN A 33 4.22 13.29 -9.53
C ASN A 33 3.60 13.76 -10.85
N GLY A 34 3.29 15.03 -11.07
CA GLY A 34 4.15 16.15 -11.52
C GLY A 34 3.45 16.69 -12.80
N ASN A 35 3.27 17.97 -13.12
CA ASN A 35 4.07 19.17 -12.91
C ASN A 35 3.20 20.37 -13.38
N ALA A 36 3.00 21.43 -12.59
CA ALA A 36 2.61 22.77 -13.08
C ALA A 36 2.71 23.84 -11.98
N ALA A 37 3.59 24.83 -12.23
CA ALA A 37 3.61 26.18 -11.67
C ALA A 37 4.04 26.42 -10.20
N SER A 38 5.37 26.56 -10.03
CA SER A 38 6.06 27.64 -9.28
C SER A 38 5.35 28.27 -8.07
N THR A 39 5.47 27.61 -6.93
CA THR A 39 5.95 28.27 -5.70
C THR A 39 7.19 27.48 -5.31
N GLN A 40 8.32 28.11 -4.98
CA GLN A 40 9.54 27.39 -4.60
C GLN A 40 9.31 26.58 -3.31
N GLY A 41 8.69 25.41 -3.43
CA GLY A 41 8.63 24.37 -2.43
C GLY A 41 10.03 23.83 -2.31
N ARG A 42 10.79 24.37 -1.35
CA ARG A 42 12.14 23.96 -1.00
C ARG A 42 12.30 22.44 -1.14
N ASP A 43 13.27 21.98 -1.95
CA ASP A 43 13.60 20.55 -2.08
C ASP A 43 13.77 19.97 -0.67
N TRP A 44 12.91 19.01 -0.31
CA TRP A 44 12.84 18.44 1.04
C TRP A 44 14.19 17.86 1.48
N ARG A 45 15.05 17.45 0.52
CA ARG A 45 16.42 16.99 0.79
C ARG A 45 17.26 18.04 1.50
N THR A 46 16.99 19.32 1.28
CA THR A 46 17.68 20.43 1.96
C THR A 46 17.39 20.49 3.45
N LEU A 47 16.30 19.88 3.91
CA LEU A 47 15.93 19.78 5.33
C LEU A 47 16.43 18.48 5.99
N GLY A 48 17.23 17.68 5.27
CA GLY A 48 17.77 16.42 5.77
C GLY A 48 18.83 16.63 6.86
N ALA A 49 18.59 16.05 8.04
CA ALA A 49 19.56 16.09 9.16
C ALA A 49 20.90 15.41 8.82
N CYS A 50 20.91 14.48 7.86
CA CYS A 50 22.13 13.82 7.40
C CYS A 50 23.14 14.77 6.71
N ARG A 51 22.71 15.96 6.30
CA ARG A 51 23.57 16.91 5.58
C ARG A 51 24.69 17.51 6.43
N THR A 52 24.54 17.49 7.75
CA THR A 52 25.54 18.01 8.69
C THR A 52 26.45 16.90 9.24
N GLU A 53 26.30 15.68 8.73
CA GLU A 53 27.00 14.48 9.18
C GLU A 53 27.91 13.96 8.06
N ASP A 54 28.84 13.07 8.42
CA ASP A 54 29.73 12.41 7.46
C ASP A 54 28.94 11.51 6.48
N PRO A 55 29.06 11.66 5.15
CA PRO A 55 28.41 10.78 4.18
C PRO A 55 28.74 9.30 4.34
N ASP A 56 29.96 8.95 4.76
CA ASP A 56 30.39 7.55 4.93
C ASP A 56 29.61 6.87 6.05
N LEU A 57 29.12 7.63 7.04
CA LEU A 57 28.26 7.13 8.12
C LEU A 57 27.01 6.41 7.59
N PHE A 58 26.46 6.86 6.47
CA PHE A 58 25.26 6.30 5.86
C PHE A 58 25.55 5.16 4.88
N HIS A 59 26.82 4.89 4.57
CA HIS A 59 27.27 3.86 3.63
C HIS A 59 28.21 2.84 4.31
N PRO A 60 27.71 2.05 5.29
CA PRO A 60 28.53 1.06 5.97
C PRO A 60 29.03 -0.01 5.00
N ALA A 61 30.33 -0.35 5.08
CA ALA A 61 30.95 -1.36 4.22
C ALA A 61 30.53 -2.81 4.57
N GLY A 62 29.79 -3.00 5.66
CA GLY A 62 29.31 -4.32 6.10
C GLY A 62 28.12 -4.22 7.04
N LYS A 63 27.66 -5.39 7.53
CA LYS A 63 26.49 -5.53 8.41
C LYS A 63 26.80 -6.21 9.74
N THR A 64 28.08 -6.39 10.06
CA THR A 64 28.56 -7.11 11.24
C THR A 64 29.63 -6.30 11.97
N GLY A 65 29.95 -6.69 13.21
CA GLY A 65 31.02 -6.08 14.00
C GLY A 65 30.87 -4.55 14.12
N PRO A 66 31.92 -3.75 13.81
CA PRO A 66 31.90 -2.30 13.98
C PRO A 66 30.82 -1.61 13.12
N TYR A 67 30.48 -2.18 11.97
CA TYR A 67 29.48 -1.62 11.06
C TYR A 67 28.07 -1.62 11.68
N LEU A 68 27.78 -2.49 12.65
CA LEU A 68 26.50 -2.45 13.37
C LEU A 68 26.36 -1.17 14.21
N VAL A 69 27.46 -0.65 14.75
CA VAL A 69 27.47 0.62 15.50
C VAL A 69 27.26 1.79 14.54
N GLN A 70 27.93 1.75 13.37
CA GLN A 70 27.74 2.73 12.30
C GLN A 70 26.29 2.78 11.81
N ILE A 71 25.69 1.62 11.50
CA ILE A 71 24.27 1.50 11.10
C ILE A 71 23.36 2.06 12.19
N ARG A 72 23.59 1.72 13.46
CA ARG A 72 22.79 2.22 14.59
C ARG A 72 22.87 3.75 14.70
N LYS A 73 24.07 4.33 14.55
CA LYS A 73 24.28 5.77 14.59
C LYS A 73 23.58 6.47 13.42
N ALA A 74 23.74 5.97 12.19
CA ALA A 74 23.03 6.50 11.02
C ALA A 74 21.50 6.47 11.19
N LYS A 75 20.95 5.35 11.67
CA LYS A 75 19.52 5.23 11.95
C LYS A 75 19.04 6.21 13.03
N ALA A 76 19.84 6.48 14.06
CA ALA A 76 19.49 7.44 15.10
C ALA A 76 19.32 8.85 14.51
N ILE A 77 20.25 9.28 13.64
CA ILE A 77 20.15 10.56 12.93
C ILE A 77 18.90 10.59 12.05
N CYS A 78 18.64 9.54 11.27
CA CYS A 78 17.44 9.47 10.45
C CYS A 78 16.14 9.56 11.26
N ARG A 79 16.07 8.97 12.46
CA ARG A 79 14.87 9.02 13.32
C ARG A 79 14.56 10.42 13.83
N ALA A 80 15.56 11.26 14.01
CA ALA A 80 15.40 12.66 14.38
C ALA A 80 15.15 13.59 13.17
N CYS A 81 15.26 13.07 11.94
CA CYS A 81 15.18 13.86 10.72
C CYS A 81 13.72 14.24 10.38
N PRO A 82 13.42 15.54 10.13
CA PRO A 82 12.05 16.00 9.87
C PRO A 82 11.45 15.45 8.58
N VAL A 83 12.30 15.05 7.62
CA VAL A 83 11.89 14.55 6.30
C VAL A 83 12.04 13.03 6.16
N VAL A 84 12.17 12.29 7.27
CA VAL A 84 12.44 10.84 7.26
C VAL A 84 11.40 10.04 6.47
N GLN A 85 10.11 10.39 6.57
CA GLN A 85 9.04 9.68 5.87
C GLN A 85 9.08 9.92 4.35
N GLN A 86 9.28 11.18 3.94
CA GLN A 86 9.45 11.53 2.52
C GLN A 86 10.70 10.88 1.93
N CYS A 87 11.80 10.85 2.69
CA CYS A 87 13.05 10.18 2.33
C CYS A 87 12.87 8.68 2.12
N LEU A 88 12.18 8.00 3.06
CA LEU A 88 11.91 6.57 2.95
C LEU A 88 10.98 6.26 1.77
N GLY A 89 9.92 7.05 1.58
CA GLY A 89 9.01 6.89 0.44
C GLY A 89 9.75 6.97 -0.90
N TRP A 90 10.55 8.02 -1.08
CA TRP A 90 11.38 8.18 -2.27
C TRP A 90 12.34 6.99 -2.47
N ALA A 91 12.99 6.50 -1.40
CA ALA A 91 13.91 5.38 -1.49
C ALA A 91 13.22 4.07 -1.91
N LEU A 92 11.99 3.83 -1.42
CA LEU A 92 11.21 2.65 -1.79
C LEU A 92 10.73 2.72 -3.24
N ASP A 93 10.23 3.88 -3.66
CA ASP A 93 9.72 4.10 -5.03
C ASP A 93 10.83 3.93 -6.08
N ASN A 94 12.02 4.47 -5.79
CA ASN A 94 13.17 4.43 -6.70
C ASN A 94 14.04 3.19 -6.53
N ARG A 95 13.67 2.29 -5.60
CA ARG A 95 14.45 1.09 -5.25
C ARG A 95 15.90 1.42 -4.88
N GLU A 96 16.11 2.52 -4.18
CA GLU A 96 17.43 2.85 -3.65
C GLU A 96 17.72 1.96 -2.45
N MET A 97 18.66 1.02 -2.64
CA MET A 97 18.97 -0.06 -1.71
C MET A 97 20.32 0.11 -1.02
N ASN A 98 21.14 1.06 -1.45
CA ASN A 98 22.45 1.24 -0.86
C ASN A 98 22.34 1.99 0.47
N GLY A 99 23.12 1.58 1.46
CA GLY A 99 23.25 2.28 2.73
C GLY A 99 21.98 2.42 3.59
N VAL A 100 22.05 3.32 4.57
CA VAL A 100 20.98 3.68 5.49
C VAL A 100 20.23 4.89 4.94
N ILE A 101 18.95 4.71 4.61
CA ILE A 101 18.11 5.75 4.00
C ILE A 101 16.73 5.70 4.64
N GLY A 102 16.19 6.87 4.99
CA GLY A 102 14.86 6.97 5.60
C GLY A 102 14.73 6.19 6.92
N GLY A 103 15.83 6.04 7.66
CA GLY A 103 15.87 5.30 8.93
C GLY A 103 15.89 3.78 8.80
N MET A 104 16.03 3.25 7.59
CA MET A 104 16.13 1.82 7.32
C MET A 104 17.47 1.48 6.67
N ASP A 105 18.03 0.32 6.99
CA ASP A 105 19.10 -0.29 6.20
C ASP A 105 18.55 -1.04 4.97
N GLU A 106 19.46 -1.47 4.09
CA GLU A 106 19.12 -2.24 2.89
C GLU A 106 18.22 -3.46 3.19
N ASP A 107 18.55 -4.24 4.22
CA ASP A 107 17.84 -5.49 4.50
C ASP A 107 16.44 -5.22 5.02
N GLU A 108 16.27 -4.19 5.84
CA GLU A 108 14.97 -3.70 6.28
C GLU A 108 14.13 -3.23 5.10
N ARG A 109 14.68 -2.41 4.19
CA ARG A 109 13.96 -1.98 2.98
C ARG A 109 13.59 -3.17 2.09
N ARG A 110 14.50 -4.14 1.91
CA ARG A 110 14.24 -5.37 1.16
C ARG A 110 13.16 -6.24 1.82
N ARG A 111 13.17 -6.38 3.15
CA ARG A 111 12.14 -7.10 3.90
C ARG A 111 10.79 -6.40 3.80
N LEU A 112 10.77 -5.06 3.84
CA LEU A 112 9.56 -4.26 3.67
C LEU A 112 8.97 -4.48 2.28
N LEU A 113 9.78 -4.36 1.21
CA LEU A 113 9.34 -4.64 -0.16
C LEU A 113 8.88 -6.08 -0.36
N LYS A 114 9.52 -7.06 0.28
CA LYS A 114 9.06 -8.46 0.26
C LYS A 114 7.72 -8.63 0.99
N ARG A 115 7.46 -7.88 2.06
CA ARG A 115 6.19 -7.91 2.78
C ARG A 115 5.09 -7.24 1.98
N THR A 116 5.33 -6.07 1.41
CA THR A 116 4.36 -5.39 0.54
C THR A 116 4.10 -6.23 -0.70
N ARG A 117 5.15 -6.80 -1.32
CA ARG A 117 4.98 -7.74 -2.43
C ARG A 117 4.24 -8.99 -2.00
N ARG A 118 4.45 -9.59 -0.82
CA ARG A 118 3.66 -10.74 -0.35
C ARG A 118 2.22 -10.38 -0.03
N TRP A 119 1.97 -9.15 0.43
CA TRP A 119 0.62 -8.64 0.63
C TRP A 119 -0.09 -8.45 -0.71
N SER A 120 0.59 -7.85 -1.70
CA SER A 120 0.09 -7.72 -3.08
C SER A 120 0.12 -9.03 -3.87
N ALA A 121 0.99 -9.97 -3.52
CA ALA A 121 1.13 -11.31 -4.10
C ALA A 121 0.39 -12.36 -3.28
N GLY A 122 -0.41 -11.95 -2.30
CA GLY A 122 -1.54 -12.72 -1.78
C GLY A 122 -2.61 -12.78 -2.87
N ASN A 123 -2.27 -13.51 -3.95
CA ASN A 123 -2.93 -13.54 -5.24
C ASN A 123 -3.19 -12.15 -5.89
N PRO A 124 -2.36 -11.67 -6.84
CA PRO A 124 -2.62 -10.41 -7.55
C PRO A 124 -3.95 -10.44 -8.34
N GLU A 125 -4.46 -11.62 -8.69
CA GLU A 125 -5.83 -11.82 -9.20
C GLU A 125 -6.88 -11.37 -8.18
N ARG A 126 -6.73 -11.74 -6.90
CA ARG A 126 -7.66 -11.35 -5.82
C ARG A 126 -7.66 -9.84 -5.57
N ALA A 127 -6.54 -9.15 -5.77
CA ALA A 127 -6.45 -7.72 -5.50
C ALA A 127 -7.37 -6.89 -6.42
N TRP A 128 -7.29 -7.10 -7.75
CA TRP A 128 -8.19 -6.40 -8.67
C TRP A 128 -9.60 -7.01 -8.69
N VAL A 129 -9.76 -8.31 -8.41
CA VAL A 129 -11.09 -8.94 -8.25
C VAL A 129 -11.84 -8.36 -7.04
N GLN A 130 -11.15 -8.05 -5.94
CA GLN A 130 -11.76 -7.39 -4.79
C GLN A 130 -12.17 -5.95 -5.14
N ILE A 131 -11.31 -5.21 -5.85
CA ILE A 131 -11.64 -3.86 -6.38
C ILE A 131 -12.86 -3.94 -7.30
N LEU A 132 -12.91 -4.93 -8.21
CA LEU A 132 -14.05 -5.19 -9.07
C LEU A 132 -15.31 -5.46 -8.26
N ARG A 133 -15.24 -6.31 -7.23
CA ARG A 133 -16.38 -6.63 -6.37
C ARG A 133 -16.93 -5.40 -5.66
N ASP A 134 -16.05 -4.63 -5.02
CA ASP A 134 -16.45 -3.54 -4.14
C ASP A 134 -16.91 -2.30 -4.91
N ARG A 135 -16.31 -2.04 -6.08
CA ARG A 135 -16.54 -0.83 -6.89
C ARG A 135 -17.19 -1.11 -8.24
N ARG A 136 -17.74 -2.32 -8.42
CA ARG A 136 -18.49 -2.73 -9.62
C ARG A 136 -19.45 -1.66 -10.16
N PRO A 137 -20.33 -1.04 -9.32
CA PRO A 137 -21.29 -0.07 -9.84
C PRO A 137 -20.62 1.18 -10.43
N GLU A 138 -19.50 1.64 -9.86
CA GLU A 138 -18.75 2.79 -10.37
C GLU A 138 -18.14 2.49 -11.74
N PHE A 139 -17.51 1.32 -11.91
CA PHE A 139 -16.97 0.89 -13.19
C PHE A 139 -18.04 0.76 -14.29
N LEU A 140 -19.22 0.22 -13.94
CA LEU A 140 -20.33 0.10 -14.88
C LEU A 140 -20.92 1.47 -15.24
N ALA A 141 -21.05 2.38 -14.28
CA ALA A 141 -21.55 3.74 -14.52
C ALA A 141 -20.62 4.52 -15.45
N LEU A 142 -19.30 4.46 -15.22
CA LEU A 142 -18.33 5.15 -16.07
C LEU A 142 -18.24 4.53 -17.46
N LYS A 143 -18.36 3.20 -17.57
CA LYS A 143 -18.47 2.52 -18.88
C LYS A 143 -19.73 2.95 -19.63
N ALA A 144 -20.87 3.05 -18.93
CA ALA A 144 -22.13 3.51 -19.52
C ALA A 144 -22.07 4.98 -19.97
N ALA A 145 -21.27 5.80 -19.28
CA ALA A 145 -20.96 7.18 -19.67
C ALA A 145 -19.93 7.28 -20.82
N ASN A 146 -19.53 6.15 -21.42
CA ASN A 146 -18.56 6.07 -22.53
C ASN A 146 -17.21 6.72 -22.22
N ARG A 147 -16.77 6.65 -20.96
CA ARG A 147 -15.48 7.19 -20.50
C ARG A 147 -14.33 6.32 -21.01
N SER A 148 -13.22 6.95 -21.38
CA SER A 148 -12.00 6.25 -21.76
C SER A 148 -11.36 5.53 -20.57
N VAL A 149 -10.53 4.51 -20.85
CA VAL A 149 -9.80 3.75 -19.81
C VAL A 149 -8.98 4.66 -18.90
N ASN A 150 -8.37 5.70 -19.46
CA ASN A 150 -7.56 6.65 -18.69
C ASN A 150 -8.43 7.51 -17.77
N GLU A 151 -9.57 8.02 -18.25
CA GLU A 151 -10.51 8.77 -17.42
C GLU A 151 -11.06 7.92 -16.27
N ILE A 152 -11.40 6.66 -16.53
CA ILE A 152 -11.85 5.72 -15.50
C ILE A 152 -10.74 5.49 -14.46
N ALA A 153 -9.48 5.32 -14.90
CA ALA A 153 -8.36 5.13 -14.00
C ALA A 153 -8.16 6.34 -13.07
N VAL A 154 -8.20 7.55 -13.64
CA VAL A 154 -8.09 8.82 -12.89
C VAL A 154 -9.25 8.98 -11.90
N GLU A 155 -10.49 8.82 -12.36
CA GLU A 155 -11.69 9.03 -11.55
C GLU A 155 -11.81 8.04 -10.41
N LEU A 156 -11.41 6.79 -10.64
CA LEU A 156 -11.42 5.76 -9.61
C LEU A 156 -10.13 5.75 -8.76
N GLY A 157 -9.13 6.59 -9.04
CA GLY A 157 -7.86 6.56 -8.33
C GLY A 157 -7.15 5.20 -8.42
N THR A 158 -7.22 4.57 -9.58
CA THR A 158 -6.58 3.28 -9.88
C THR A 158 -5.66 3.39 -11.11
N ASN A 159 -4.99 2.31 -11.50
CA ASN A 159 -4.19 2.29 -12.72
C ASN A 159 -4.95 1.73 -13.93
N THR A 160 -4.51 2.08 -15.13
CA THR A 160 -5.12 1.65 -16.40
C THR A 160 -5.12 0.14 -16.58
N GLN A 161 -4.11 -0.57 -16.05
CA GLN A 161 -4.06 -2.03 -16.08
C GLN A 161 -5.21 -2.68 -15.28
N THR A 162 -5.58 -2.10 -14.14
CA THR A 162 -6.69 -2.55 -13.30
C THR A 162 -8.00 -2.34 -14.04
N VAL A 163 -8.17 -1.19 -14.71
CA VAL A 163 -9.34 -0.92 -15.55
C VAL A 163 -9.44 -1.93 -16.69
N HIS A 164 -8.35 -2.22 -17.42
CA HIS A 164 -8.35 -3.24 -18.47
C HIS A 164 -8.71 -4.65 -17.96
N ASN A 165 -8.21 -5.05 -16.79
CA ASN A 165 -8.53 -6.34 -16.19
C ASN A 165 -10.02 -6.43 -15.81
N VAL A 166 -10.54 -5.37 -15.20
CA VAL A 166 -11.96 -5.25 -14.81
C VAL A 166 -12.87 -5.30 -16.02
N LEU A 167 -12.58 -4.52 -17.07
CA LEU A 167 -13.43 -4.46 -18.26
C LEU A 167 -13.48 -5.81 -18.98
N ARG A 168 -12.34 -6.51 -19.11
CA ARG A 168 -12.29 -7.87 -19.67
C ARG A 168 -13.13 -8.86 -18.86
N ALA A 169 -13.06 -8.79 -17.54
CA ALA A 169 -13.86 -9.67 -16.67
C ALA A 169 -15.36 -9.41 -16.82
N LEU A 170 -15.78 -8.13 -16.87
CA LEU A 170 -17.17 -7.75 -17.11
C LEU A 170 -17.66 -8.15 -18.51
N GLU A 171 -16.78 -8.16 -19.51
CA GLU A 171 -17.09 -8.63 -20.86
C GLU A 171 -17.23 -10.14 -20.93
N ALA A 172 -16.35 -10.89 -20.25
CA ALA A 172 -16.44 -12.35 -20.13
C ALA A 172 -17.73 -12.79 -19.42
N GLU A 173 -18.14 -12.07 -18.36
CA GLU A 173 -19.42 -12.31 -17.67
C GLU A 173 -20.63 -12.09 -18.60
N LYS A 174 -20.57 -11.09 -19.49
CA LYS A 174 -21.65 -10.79 -20.45
C LYS A 174 -21.75 -11.81 -21.58
N THR A 175 -20.63 -12.36 -22.02
CA THR A 175 -20.60 -13.33 -23.13
C THR A 175 -20.93 -14.75 -22.71
N GLY A 176 -21.14 -15.01 -21.40
CA GLY A 176 -21.47 -16.34 -20.88
C GLY A 176 -20.35 -17.37 -21.05
N VAL A 177 -19.14 -16.93 -21.39
CA VAL A 177 -17.97 -17.79 -21.46
C VAL A 177 -17.40 -17.90 -20.05
N ALA A 178 -17.83 -18.92 -19.33
CA ALA A 178 -17.11 -19.37 -18.13
C ALA A 178 -15.66 -19.68 -18.54
N ALA A 179 -14.71 -18.98 -17.92
CA ALA A 179 -13.28 -19.27 -18.05
C ALA A 179 -12.95 -20.64 -17.46
#